data_AF-A0A5K1C7W6-F1
#
_entry.id   AF-A0A5K1C7W6-F1
#
_cell.length_a   1.000
_cell.length_b   1.000
_cell.length_c   1.000
_cell.angle_alpha   90.00
_cell.angle_beta   90.00
_cell.angle_gamma   90.00
#
_symmetry.space_group_name_H-M   'P 1'
#
loop_
_entity.id
_entity.type
_entity.pdbx_description
1 polymer ?
#
loop_
_entity_poly.entity_id
_entity_poly.type
_entity_poly.pdbx_seq_one_letter_code
_entity_poly.pdbx_strand_id
1 'polypeptide(L)'
;FRMAGKVSAKVDVYSYGILLLEMFTGRKPTDEQFDGDFSLRQWVTEAFPVAISDVIDSHLLNESNTTPTERSAAMNELLVMIMELGLSCSNISPNERMDMNKVVVGLRRIRHKIKMIEG
;
A
#
# COMPACT_ATOMS: atom_id res chain seq x y z
N PHE A 1 11.82 25.37 -0.28
CA PHE A 1 11.10 25.93 0.87
C PHE A 1 10.97 24.87 1.97
N ARG A 2 11.83 24.91 3.00
CA ARG A 2 11.65 24.08 4.19
C ARG A 2 10.58 24.77 5.04
N MET A 3 9.33 24.35 4.88
CA MET A 3 8.28 24.72 5.84
C MET A 3 8.68 24.14 7.19
N ALA A 4 8.69 24.96 8.25
CA ALA A 4 8.89 24.51 9.61
C ALA A 4 7.97 23.31 9.87
N GLY A 5 8.56 22.13 10.08
CA GLY A 5 7.86 20.86 10.09
C GLY A 5 6.87 20.80 11.24
N LYS A 6 5.60 21.09 10.96
CA LYS A 6 4.52 20.92 11.92
C LYS A 6 4.28 19.42 12.07
N VAL A 7 4.93 18.83 13.07
CA VAL A 7 4.68 17.45 13.48
C VAL A 7 3.20 17.32 13.80
N SER A 8 2.55 16.34 13.18
CA SER A 8 1.14 16.04 13.44
C SER A 8 0.89 14.57 13.19
N ALA A 9 -0.11 14.00 13.87
CA ALA A 9 -0.54 12.63 13.64
C ALA A 9 -0.86 12.35 12.17
N LYS A 10 -1.34 13.36 11.42
CA LYS A 10 -1.59 13.22 9.98
C LYS A 10 -0.30 13.02 9.19
N VAL A 11 0.79 13.72 9.52
CA VAL A 11 2.10 13.52 8.87
C VAL A 11 2.60 12.11 9.14
N ASP A 12 2.47 11.61 10.38
CA ASP A 12 2.87 10.24 10.71
C ASP A 12 2.06 9.20 9.92
N VAL A 13 0.75 9.42 9.73
CA VAL A 13 -0.08 8.55 8.88
C VAL A 13 0.37 8.57 7.42
N TYR A 14 0.80 9.72 6.90
CA TYR A 14 1.34 9.79 5.54
C TYR A 14 2.60 8.94 5.39
N SER A 15 3.55 9.13 6.30
CA SER A 15 4.78 8.36 6.33
C SER A 15 4.50 6.87 6.48
N TYR A 16 3.55 6.49 7.34
CA TYR A 16 3.08 5.09 7.43
C TYR A 16 2.53 4.57 6.09
N GLY A 17 1.73 5.37 5.39
CA GLY A 17 1.21 5.00 4.07
C GLY A 17 2.32 4.74 3.07
N ILE A 18 3.32 5.62 2.99
CA ILE A 18 4.46 5.46 2.10
C ILE A 18 5.29 4.21 2.46
N LEU A 19 5.55 3.97 3.75
CA LEU A 19 6.26 2.77 4.21
C LEU A 19 5.52 1.48 3.83
N LEU A 20 4.19 1.50 3.89
CA LEU A 20 3.39 0.34 3.48
C LEU A 20 3.51 0.09 1.97
N LEU A 21 3.48 1.16 1.16
CA LEU A 21 3.70 1.03 -0.30
C LEU A 21 5.12 0.54 -0.61
N GLU A 22 6.14 1.10 0.04
CA GLU A 22 7.54 0.69 -0.10
C GLU A 22 7.73 -0.80 0.23
N MET A 23 7.15 -1.27 1.33
CA MET A 23 7.25 -2.66 1.78
C MET A 23 6.68 -3.65 0.76
N PHE A 24 5.54 -3.34 0.15
CA PHE A 24 4.86 -4.27 -0.76
C PHE A 24 5.33 -4.17 -2.21
N THR A 25 5.92 -3.05 -2.60
CA THR A 25 6.48 -2.86 -3.94
C THR A 25 7.97 -3.23 -4.01
N GLY A 26 8.66 -3.27 -2.87
CA GLY A 26 10.11 -3.44 -2.81
C GLY A 26 10.88 -2.22 -3.35
N ARG A 27 10.21 -1.08 -3.55
CA ARG A 27 10.77 0.14 -4.12
C ARG A 27 10.89 1.25 -3.09
N LYS A 28 12.02 1.96 -3.10
CA LYS A 28 12.20 3.10 -2.20
C LYS A 28 11.56 4.34 -2.81
N PRO A 29 10.93 5.21 -2.00
CA PRO A 29 10.41 6.49 -2.48
C PRO A 29 11.48 7.41 -3.08
N THR A 30 12.75 7.11 -2.84
CA THR A 30 13.93 7.85 -3.31
C THR A 30 14.68 7.15 -4.46
N ASP A 31 14.13 6.06 -5.00
CA ASP A 31 14.71 5.43 -6.20
C ASP A 31 14.72 6.44 -7.36
N GLU A 32 15.74 6.39 -8.22
CA GLU A 32 15.97 7.41 -9.27
C GLU A 32 14.78 7.59 -10.23
N GLN A 33 13.97 6.54 -10.43
CA GLN A 33 12.77 6.58 -11.25
C GLN A 33 11.65 7.46 -10.66
N PHE A 34 11.72 7.79 -9.37
CA PHE A 34 10.72 8.63 -8.71
C PHE A 34 11.27 10.03 -8.50
N ASP A 35 11.10 10.87 -9.51
CA ASP A 35 11.58 12.25 -9.52
C ASP A 35 10.45 13.25 -9.81
N GLY A 36 10.67 14.51 -9.42
CA GLY A 36 9.73 15.60 -9.68
C GLY A 36 8.29 15.28 -9.26
N ASP A 37 7.43 15.16 -10.26
CA ASP A 37 5.99 14.92 -10.12
C ASP A 37 5.62 13.44 -10.27
N PHE A 38 6.57 12.50 -10.35
CA PHE A 38 6.31 11.07 -10.40
C PHE A 38 6.85 10.36 -9.15
N SER A 39 5.96 10.06 -8.22
CA SER A 39 6.27 9.43 -6.93
C SER A 39 5.88 7.96 -6.89
N LEU A 40 6.47 7.20 -5.95
CA LEU A 40 6.04 5.84 -5.61
C LEU A 40 4.52 5.72 -5.46
N ARG A 41 3.89 6.72 -4.81
CA ARG A 41 2.44 6.77 -4.64
C ARG A 41 1.71 6.87 -5.98
N GLN A 42 2.17 7.72 -6.90
CA GLN A 42 1.54 7.89 -8.21
C GLN A 42 1.68 6.62 -9.05
N TRP A 43 2.86 6.02 -9.09
CA TRP A 43 3.08 4.74 -9.76
C TRP A 43 2.12 3.65 -9.26
N VAL A 44 1.95 3.53 -7.94
CA VAL A 44 0.97 2.60 -7.36
C VAL A 44 -0.48 3.00 -7.71
N THR A 45 -0.80 4.30 -7.69
CA THR A 45 -2.15 4.80 -8.00
C THR A 45 -2.56 4.45 -9.43
N GLU A 46 -1.63 4.54 -10.39
CA GLU A 46 -1.88 4.21 -11.80
C GLU A 46 -2.15 2.71 -12.02
N ALA A 47 -1.52 1.84 -11.23
CA ALA A 47 -1.74 0.41 -11.28
C ALA A 47 -3.01 -0.05 -10.53
N PHE A 48 -3.48 0.74 -9.56
CA PHE A 48 -4.56 0.35 -8.66
C PHE A 48 -5.96 0.47 -9.31
N PRO A 49 -6.89 -0.47 -9.08
CA PRO A 49 -6.71 -1.78 -8.41
C PRO A 49 -6.35 -2.91 -9.39
N VAL A 50 -6.53 -2.71 -10.70
CA VAL A 50 -6.59 -3.79 -11.70
C VAL A 50 -5.22 -4.40 -11.98
N ALA A 51 -4.19 -3.56 -12.12
CA ALA A 51 -2.82 -3.95 -12.44
C ALA A 51 -1.93 -4.00 -11.20
N ILE A 52 -2.52 -4.21 -10.01
CA ILE A 52 -1.75 -4.10 -8.76
C ILE A 52 -0.60 -5.11 -8.70
N SER A 53 -0.75 -6.29 -9.29
CA SER A 53 0.32 -7.30 -9.39
C SER A 53 1.59 -6.78 -10.04
N ASP A 54 1.48 -5.80 -10.94
CA ASP A 54 2.59 -5.32 -11.75
C ASP A 54 3.54 -4.41 -10.96
N VAL A 55 3.07 -3.90 -9.82
CA VAL A 55 3.86 -3.04 -8.92
C VAL A 55 4.29 -3.74 -7.63
N ILE A 56 3.76 -4.93 -7.34
CA ILE A 56 4.11 -5.71 -6.16
C ILE A 56 5.46 -6.40 -6.37
N ASP A 57 6.27 -6.46 -5.31
CA ASP A 57 7.54 -7.16 -5.33
C ASP A 57 7.33 -8.63 -5.76
N SER A 58 8.04 -9.06 -6.79
CA SER A 58 7.93 -10.41 -7.34
C SER A 58 8.30 -11.49 -6.32
N HIS A 59 9.11 -11.18 -5.31
CA HIS A 59 9.39 -12.08 -4.20
C HIS A 59 8.14 -12.37 -3.34
N LEU A 60 7.19 -11.44 -3.26
CA LEU A 60 5.90 -11.63 -2.59
C LEU A 60 4.91 -12.41 -3.45
N LEU A 61 5.08 -12.41 -4.77
CA LEU A 61 4.23 -13.15 -5.72
C LEU A 61 4.71 -14.60 -5.94
N ASN A 62 6.02 -14.84 -5.84
CA ASN A 62 6.69 -16.10 -6.18
C ASN A 62 6.47 -17.26 -5.19
N GLU A 63 5.68 -17.09 -4.13
CA GLU A 63 5.27 -18.22 -3.29
C GLU A 63 4.16 -19.08 -3.94
N SER A 64 3.61 -18.69 -5.09
CA SER A 64 2.55 -19.43 -5.78
C SER A 64 2.83 -19.68 -7.27
N ASN A 65 3.80 -20.55 -7.57
CA ASN A 65 3.95 -21.21 -8.89
C ASN A 65 2.82 -22.22 -9.17
N THR A 66 1.59 -21.87 -8.83
CA THR A 66 0.40 -22.71 -9.00
C THR A 66 -0.59 -22.01 -9.88
N THR A 67 -1.32 -22.81 -10.66
CA THR A 67 -2.44 -22.45 -11.52
C THR A 67 -3.35 -21.36 -10.91
N PRO A 68 -4.15 -20.64 -11.72
CA PRO A 68 -5.19 -19.75 -11.21
C PRO A 68 -6.11 -20.54 -10.27
N THR A 69 -5.83 -20.41 -8.98
CA THR A 69 -6.50 -21.10 -7.89
C THR A 69 -7.25 -20.05 -7.08
N GLU A 70 -8.26 -20.48 -6.34
CA GLU A 70 -8.96 -19.61 -5.38
C GLU A 70 -7.99 -18.91 -4.41
N ARG A 71 -6.87 -19.56 -4.08
CA ARG A 71 -5.78 -19.00 -3.28
C ARG A 71 -5.09 -17.80 -3.95
N SER A 72 -4.86 -17.86 -5.26
CA SER A 72 -4.26 -16.76 -6.03
C SER A 72 -5.19 -15.55 -6.09
N ALA A 73 -6.49 -15.78 -6.31
CA ALA A 73 -7.49 -14.72 -6.30
C ALA A 73 -7.62 -14.07 -4.91
N ALA A 74 -7.67 -14.87 -3.84
CA ALA A 74 -7.74 -14.37 -2.47
C ALA A 74 -6.49 -13.56 -2.08
N MET A 75 -5.31 -13.96 -2.56
CA MET A 75 -4.06 -13.21 -2.38
C MET A 75 -4.10 -11.86 -3.12
N ASN A 76 -4.58 -11.83 -4.37
CA ASN A 76 -4.74 -10.59 -5.11
C ASN A 76 -5.68 -9.62 -4.36
N GLU A 77 -6.80 -10.12 -3.85
CA GLU A 77 -7.72 -9.32 -3.03
C GLU A 77 -7.06 -8.79 -1.74
N LEU A 78 -6.17 -9.56 -1.11
CA LEU A 78 -5.38 -9.09 0.04
C LEU A 78 -4.46 -7.93 -0.36
N LEU A 79 -3.74 -8.06 -1.49
CA LEU A 79 -2.86 -7.03 -2.00
C LEU A 79 -3.64 -5.74 -2.31
N VAL A 80 -4.79 -5.84 -2.97
CA VAL A 80 -5.66 -4.69 -3.24
C VAL A 80 -6.05 -3.98 -1.93
N MET A 81 -6.51 -4.71 -0.90
CA MET A 81 -6.90 -4.08 0.37
C MET A 81 -5.73 -3.40 1.09
N ILE A 82 -4.53 -3.99 1.04
CA ILE A 82 -3.32 -3.42 1.66
C ILE A 82 -2.90 -2.15 0.93
N MET A 83 -2.90 -2.18 -0.40
CA MET A 83 -2.49 -1.05 -1.24
C MET A 83 -3.51 0.09 -1.15
N GLU A 84 -4.81 -0.20 -1.07
CA GLU A 84 -5.86 0.79 -0.79
C GLU A 84 -5.62 1.52 0.54
N LEU A 85 -5.23 0.77 1.59
CA LEU A 85 -4.84 1.36 2.88
C LEU A 85 -3.62 2.27 2.72
N GLY A 86 -2.58 1.83 2.02
CA GLY A 86 -1.38 2.62 1.75
C GLY A 86 -1.69 3.93 1.01
N LEU A 87 -2.52 3.87 -0.04
CA LEU A 87 -2.96 5.02 -0.82
C LEU A 87 -3.83 5.99 -0.01
N SER A 88 -4.71 5.47 0.83
CA SER A 88 -5.58 6.27 1.71
C SER A 88 -4.80 6.96 2.84
N CYS A 89 -3.79 6.28 3.39
CA CYS A 89 -2.88 6.84 4.39
C CYS A 89 -1.95 7.90 3.80
N SER A 90 -1.52 7.72 2.55
CA SER A 90 -0.61 8.64 1.86
C SER A 90 -1.34 9.70 1.03
N ASN A 91 -2.63 9.97 1.25
CA ASN A 91 -3.32 11.05 0.53
C ASN A 91 -2.59 12.39 0.76
N ILE A 92 -2.36 13.12 -0.34
CA ILE A 92 -1.67 14.42 -0.36
C ILE A 92 -2.46 15.43 0.48
N SER A 93 -3.79 15.40 0.42
CA SER A 93 -4.68 16.21 1.25
C SER A 93 -4.74 15.65 2.69
N PRO A 94 -4.29 16.40 3.72
CA PRO A 94 -4.35 15.95 5.11
C PRO A 94 -5.78 15.69 5.61
N ASN A 95 -6.78 16.34 5.00
CA ASN A 95 -8.19 16.20 5.39
C ASN A 95 -8.83 14.93 4.82
N GLU A 96 -8.39 14.51 3.63
CA GLU A 96 -8.84 13.24 3.02
C GLU A 96 -8.02 12.04 3.48
N ARG A 97 -6.87 12.30 4.10
CA ARG A 97 -6.00 11.28 4.66
C ARG A 97 -6.73 10.50 5.75
N MET A 98 -6.65 9.17 5.67
CA MET A 98 -7.24 8.29 6.67
C MET A 98 -6.73 8.62 8.09
N ASP A 99 -7.58 8.41 9.09
CA ASP A 99 -7.17 8.51 10.50
C ASP A 99 -6.59 7.18 10.97
N MET A 100 -5.59 7.21 11.86
CA MET A 100 -4.91 5.99 12.31
C MET A 100 -5.84 4.96 12.98
N ASN A 101 -6.93 5.40 13.62
CA ASN A 101 -7.95 4.49 14.14
C ASN A 101 -8.66 3.70 13.02
N LYS A 102 -8.94 4.33 11.87
CA LYS A 102 -9.50 3.67 10.68
C LYS A 102 -8.49 2.74 10.03
N VAL A 103 -7.20 3.10 10.02
CA VAL A 103 -6.11 2.22 9.58
C VAL A 103 -6.10 0.92 10.38
N VAL A 104 -6.18 1.01 11.72
CA VAL A 104 -6.23 -0.18 12.59
C VAL A 104 -7.46 -1.05 12.29
N VAL A 105 -8.63 -0.45 12.01
CA VAL A 105 -9.82 -1.20 11.60
C VAL A 105 -9.59 -1.92 10.27
N GLY A 106 -8.97 -1.26 9.29
CA GLY A 106 -8.61 -1.87 8.00
C GLY A 106 -7.65 -3.04 8.15
N LEU A 107 -6.57 -2.87 8.92
CA LEU A 107 -5.61 -3.94 9.20
C LEU A 107 -6.24 -5.14 9.92
N ARG A 108 -7.20 -4.91 10.82
CA ARG A 108 -7.94 -6.00 11.48
C ARG A 108 -8.78 -6.79 10.48
N ARG A 109 -9.38 -6.13 9.48
CA ARG A 109 -10.14 -6.80 8.40
C ARG A 109 -9.22 -7.64 7.52
N ILE A 110 -8.08 -7.10 7.10
CA ILE A 110 -7.07 -7.84 6.33
C ILE A 110 -6.59 -9.06 7.12
N ARG A 111 -6.21 -8.88 8.38
CA ARG A 111 -5.78 -10.00 9.25
C ARG A 111 -6.86 -11.08 9.39
N HIS A 112 -8.12 -10.68 9.50
CA HIS A 112 -9.22 -11.66 9.55
C HIS A 112 -9.34 -12.45 8.25
N LYS A 113 -9.19 -11.78 7.11
CA LYS A 113 -9.24 -12.43 5.79
C LYS A 113 -8.05 -13.38 5.57
N ILE A 114 -6.84 -13.01 6.02
CA ILE A 114 -5.67 -13.91 6.00
C ILE A 114 -5.98 -15.21 6.76
N LYS A 115 -6.52 -15.11 7.98
CA LYS A 115 -6.89 -16.30 8.78
C LYS A 115 -7.92 -17.20 8.08
N MET A 116 -8.87 -16.62 7.34
CA MET A 116 -9.85 -17.40 6.58
C MET A 116 -9.23 -18.15 5.40
N ILE A 117 -8.10 -17.67 4.87
CA ILE A 117 -7.36 -18.30 3.77
C ILE A 117 -6.44 -19.42 4.28
N GLU A 118 -5.83 -19.22 5.46
CA GLU A 118 -4.86 -20.16 6.06
C GLU A 118 -5.53 -21.35 6.76
N GLY A 119 -6.76 -21.20 7.25
CA GLY A 119 -7.49 -22.25 8.00
C GLY A 119 -7.38 -22.08 9.50
#